data_AF-A0A1H1G9J6-F1
#
_entry.id   AF-A0A1H1G9J6-F1
#
_cell.length_a   1.000
_cell.length_b   1.000
_cell.length_c   1.000
_cell.angle_alpha   90.00
_cell.angle_beta   90.00
_cell.angle_gamma   90.00
#
_symmetry.space_group_name_H-M   'P 1'
#
loop_
_entity.id
_entity.type
_entity.pdbx_description
1 polymer ?
#
loop_
_entity_poly.entity_id
_entity_poly.type
_entity_poly.pdbx_seq_one_letter_code
_entity_poly.pdbx_strand_id
1 'polypeptide(L)'
;MDTNPSRRRLLQLGGVGATASLAGCSQFDISDDESADPETESELEVGEEPDIDPEDGFTALVQPDQDELQALEMEIMEAVEAGELSQMEAQEEFQQRQAELTAERAVAFEDDVAGDDDLSIEAGIADIGAFLLDGPDERLLDTLRDSEVNGLVPGEEYAQMLEQQQAETVPVPEEDPDADPDDD
;
A
#
# COMPACT_ATOMS: atom_id res chain seq x y z
N MET A 1 -16.53 -48.54 -55.51
CA MET A 1 -17.29 -47.27 -55.43
C MET A 1 -16.55 -46.35 -54.49
N ASP A 2 -15.84 -45.40 -55.08
CA ASP A 2 -15.88 -43.94 -54.86
C ASP A 2 -16.22 -43.44 -53.43
N THR A 3 -15.23 -42.86 -52.73
CA THR A 3 -15.01 -41.40 -52.47
C THR A 3 -16.06 -40.77 -51.53
N ASN A 4 -15.74 -39.96 -50.52
CA ASN A 4 -14.66 -39.01 -50.31
C ASN A 4 -14.50 -38.74 -48.78
N PRO A 5 -13.33 -38.26 -48.32
CA PRO A 5 -12.96 -38.05 -46.92
C PRO A 5 -13.31 -36.64 -46.41
N SER A 6 -13.65 -36.53 -45.12
CA SER A 6 -13.79 -35.26 -44.40
C SER A 6 -12.50 -35.01 -43.61
N ARG A 7 -11.56 -34.26 -44.19
CA ARG A 7 -11.24 -32.86 -43.82
C ARG A 7 -10.57 -32.78 -42.44
N ARG A 8 -9.23 -32.75 -42.43
CA ARG A 8 -8.40 -31.51 -42.28
C ARG A 8 -8.35 -31.07 -40.81
N ARG A 9 -7.20 -30.74 -40.21
CA ARG A 9 -5.82 -30.51 -40.70
C ARG A 9 -4.99 -30.43 -39.41
N LEU A 10 -4.00 -31.31 -39.26
CA LEU A 10 -2.57 -30.97 -39.33
C LEU A 10 -2.12 -29.91 -38.31
N LEU A 11 -1.50 -30.41 -37.25
CA LEU A 11 -0.44 -29.73 -36.49
C LEU A 11 0.54 -29.08 -37.48
N GLN A 12 0.56 -27.76 -37.53
CA GLN A 12 1.67 -27.01 -38.10
C GLN A 12 2.31 -26.20 -36.98
N LEU A 13 3.28 -26.88 -36.36
CA LEU A 13 4.44 -26.33 -35.70
C LEU A 13 5.07 -25.28 -36.65
N GLY A 14 4.77 -24.01 -36.43
CA GLY A 14 5.35 -22.87 -37.13
C GLY A 14 6.37 -22.20 -36.23
N GLY A 15 7.64 -22.58 -36.40
CA GLY A 15 8.76 -21.83 -35.87
C GLY A 15 9.02 -20.55 -36.67
N VAL A 16 9.89 -19.70 -36.10
CA VAL A 16 10.42 -18.42 -36.61
C VAL A 16 9.45 -17.25 -36.37
N GLY A 17 9.80 -16.17 -35.69
CA GLY A 17 11.09 -15.76 -35.14
C GLY A 17 10.91 -14.48 -34.30
N ALA A 18 11.89 -14.21 -33.44
CA ALA A 18 11.99 -12.96 -32.73
C ALA A 18 12.15 -11.81 -33.74
N THR A 19 11.20 -10.88 -33.74
CA THR A 19 11.44 -9.51 -34.17
C THR A 19 10.85 -8.61 -33.11
N ALA A 20 11.72 -8.08 -32.27
CA ALA A 20 11.44 -6.91 -31.47
C ALA A 20 11.10 -5.75 -32.42
N SER A 21 9.89 -5.20 -32.26
CA SER A 21 9.56 -3.85 -32.71
C SER A 21 8.94 -3.15 -31.53
N LEU A 22 9.79 -2.45 -30.78
CA LEU A 22 9.39 -1.39 -29.86
C LEU A 22 8.76 -0.27 -30.70
N ALA A 23 7.44 -0.20 -30.65
CA ALA A 23 6.67 1.01 -30.93
C ALA A 23 5.45 0.93 -30.01
N GLY A 24 5.43 1.82 -29.00
CA GLY A 24 4.49 1.83 -27.90
C GLY A 24 3.04 2.00 -28.35
N CYS A 25 2.28 0.92 -28.24
CA CYS A 25 0.83 0.93 -28.27
C CYS A 25 0.33 0.18 -27.04
N SER A 26 0.37 0.80 -25.86
CA SER A 26 -0.41 0.37 -24.70
C SER A 26 -1.86 0.79 -24.88
N GLN A 27 -2.51 0.25 -25.92
CA GLN A 27 -3.95 0.08 -25.88
C GLN A 27 -4.21 -1.12 -24.97
N PHE A 28 -4.34 -0.79 -23.69
CA PHE A 28 -4.95 -1.58 -22.66
C PHE A 28 -6.31 -2.12 -23.15
N ASP A 29 -6.49 -3.44 -23.06
CA ASP A 29 -7.67 -4.14 -22.50
C ASP A 29 -7.76 -5.59 -23.04
N ILE A 30 -8.31 -6.48 -22.20
CA ILE A 30 -8.66 -7.91 -22.37
C ILE A 30 -7.55 -8.91 -21.98
N SER A 31 -7.45 -9.27 -20.69
CA SER A 31 -8.31 -10.18 -19.89
C SER A 31 -7.79 -11.62 -19.94
N ASP A 32 -7.47 -12.13 -18.74
CA ASP A 32 -7.59 -13.50 -18.23
C ASP A 32 -6.36 -13.80 -17.36
N ASP A 33 -6.41 -13.33 -16.11
CA ASP A 33 -5.58 -13.92 -15.05
C ASP A 33 -6.50 -14.22 -13.86
N GLU A 34 -7.17 -15.36 -13.98
CA GLU A 34 -7.66 -16.13 -12.84
C GLU A 34 -6.44 -16.79 -12.20
N SER A 35 -5.63 -16.01 -11.46
CA SER A 35 -4.60 -16.42 -10.49
C SER A 35 -4.03 -15.20 -9.74
N ALA A 36 -4.89 -14.36 -9.16
CA ALA A 36 -4.46 -13.58 -8.00
C ALA A 36 -4.51 -14.49 -6.77
N ASP A 37 -3.34 -14.93 -6.31
CA ASP A 37 -3.15 -15.42 -4.95
C ASP A 37 -3.85 -14.47 -3.96
N PRO A 38 -4.68 -14.94 -3.02
CA PRO A 38 -5.04 -14.15 -1.85
C PRO A 38 -3.87 -14.24 -0.87
N GLU A 39 -2.73 -13.64 -1.22
CA GLU A 39 -1.84 -13.14 -0.17
C GLU A 39 -2.59 -11.93 0.35
N THR A 40 -3.11 -12.01 1.57
CA THR A 40 -3.86 -10.94 2.23
C THR A 40 -3.07 -9.65 2.13
N GLU A 41 -3.39 -8.80 1.15
CA GLU A 41 -3.06 -7.39 1.21
C GLU A 41 -3.79 -6.92 2.48
N SER A 42 -3.02 -6.60 3.53
CA SER A 42 -3.51 -6.10 4.80
C SER A 42 -4.08 -4.70 4.56
N GLU A 43 -5.22 -4.65 3.89
CA GLU A 43 -5.95 -3.44 3.56
C GLU A 43 -6.96 -3.16 4.66
N LEU A 44 -7.12 -1.87 4.97
CA LEU A 44 -8.16 -1.41 5.89
C LEU A 44 -9.53 -1.57 5.24
N GLU A 45 -10.57 -1.85 6.03
CA GLU A 45 -11.95 -1.83 5.53
C GLU A 45 -12.45 -0.38 5.39
N VAL A 46 -11.93 0.53 6.23
CA VAL A 46 -12.14 1.98 6.12
C VAL A 46 -11.34 2.60 4.98
N GLY A 47 -11.89 3.66 4.39
CA GLY A 47 -11.20 4.45 3.37
C GLY A 47 -10.24 5.48 3.95
N GLU A 48 -9.41 6.05 3.09
CA GLU A 48 -8.51 7.16 3.45
C GLU A 48 -9.25 8.50 3.61
N GLU A 49 -10.35 8.69 2.87
CA GLU A 49 -11.17 9.91 2.95
C GLU A 49 -12.07 9.86 4.20
N PRO A 50 -12.10 10.92 5.02
CA PRO A 50 -12.87 10.92 6.25
C PRO A 50 -14.36 11.11 6.03
N ASP A 51 -15.16 10.33 6.76
CA ASP A 51 -16.63 10.42 6.79
C ASP A 51 -17.15 11.61 7.64
N ILE A 52 -16.30 12.18 8.49
CA ILE A 52 -16.57 13.36 9.32
C ILE A 52 -15.64 14.53 8.98
N ASP A 53 -15.95 15.71 9.55
CA ASP A 53 -14.99 16.81 9.55
C ASP A 53 -13.83 16.47 10.50
N PRO A 54 -12.56 16.52 10.06
CA PRO A 54 -11.41 16.18 10.89
C PRO A 54 -11.29 17.05 12.15
N GLU A 55 -11.86 18.25 12.18
CA GLU A 55 -11.87 19.09 13.39
C GLU A 55 -12.74 18.51 14.52
N ASP A 56 -13.70 17.64 14.19
CA ASP A 56 -14.63 17.04 15.15
C ASP A 56 -14.08 15.75 15.79
N GLY A 57 -12.99 15.18 15.25
CA GLY A 57 -12.39 13.92 15.70
C GLY A 57 -10.96 14.04 16.24
N PHE A 58 -10.35 12.89 16.53
CA PHE A 58 -8.95 12.78 16.96
C PHE A 58 -8.19 11.82 16.07
N THR A 59 -6.95 12.16 15.72
CA THR A 59 -6.07 11.24 15.00
C THR A 59 -5.36 10.33 15.99
N ALA A 60 -5.60 9.03 15.88
CA ALA A 60 -4.80 8.01 16.52
C ALA A 60 -3.60 7.62 15.67
N LEU A 61 -2.47 7.44 16.36
CA LEU A 61 -1.23 6.93 15.78
C LEU A 61 -1.00 5.53 16.32
N VAL A 62 -0.99 4.56 15.41
CA VAL A 62 -0.83 3.14 15.66
C VAL A 62 0.47 2.71 14.99
N GLN A 63 1.41 2.21 15.78
CA GLN A 63 2.74 1.80 15.32
C GLN A 63 3.06 0.40 15.87
N PRO A 64 3.92 -0.35 15.16
CA PRO A 64 4.39 -1.64 15.63
C PRO A 64 5.12 -1.50 16.96
N ASP A 65 5.13 -2.58 17.75
CA ASP A 65 5.78 -2.57 19.05
C ASP A 65 7.29 -2.38 18.90
N GLN A 66 7.92 -1.71 19.88
CA GLN A 66 9.37 -1.51 19.85
C GLN A 66 10.14 -2.83 19.85
N ASP A 67 9.60 -3.89 20.45
CA ASP A 67 10.23 -5.20 20.47
C ASP A 67 10.21 -5.86 19.08
N GLU A 68 9.15 -5.65 18.30
CA GLU A 68 9.04 -6.14 16.92
C GLU A 68 9.99 -5.39 15.99
N LEU A 69 10.06 -4.06 16.11
CA LEU A 69 11.01 -3.26 15.36
C LEU A 69 12.47 -3.64 15.67
N GLN A 70 12.80 -3.83 16.94
CA GLN A 70 14.15 -4.30 17.33
C GLN A 70 14.45 -5.70 16.79
N ALA A 71 13.46 -6.59 16.77
CA ALA A 71 13.62 -7.91 16.17
C ALA A 71 13.90 -7.83 14.67
N LEU A 72 13.17 -6.98 13.95
CA LEU A 72 13.39 -6.71 12.53
C LEU A 72 14.80 -6.13 12.26
N GLU A 73 15.24 -5.16 13.05
CA GLU A 73 16.59 -4.59 12.93
C GLU A 73 17.68 -5.66 13.11
N MET A 74 17.53 -6.53 14.12
CA MET A 74 18.47 -7.62 14.35
C MET A 74 18.49 -8.62 13.19
N GLU A 75 17.32 -9.01 12.68
CA GLU A 75 17.20 -9.92 11.55
C GLU A 75 17.92 -9.38 10.30
N ILE A 76 17.71 -8.11 9.97
CA ILE A 76 18.35 -7.47 8.81
C ILE A 76 19.86 -7.34 9.01
N MET A 77 20.31 -6.98 10.22
CA MET A 77 21.75 -6.94 10.51
C MET A 77 22.41 -8.31 10.34
N GLU A 78 21.77 -9.39 10.82
CA GLU A 78 22.27 -10.75 10.63
C GLU A 78 22.34 -11.13 9.14
N ALA A 79 21.36 -10.75 8.33
CA ALA A 79 21.35 -10.97 6.88
C ALA A 79 22.49 -10.22 6.17
N VAL A 80 22.80 -8.99 6.60
CA VAL A 80 23.96 -8.23 6.09
C VAL A 80 25.28 -8.89 6.47
N GLU A 81 25.41 -9.35 7.72
CA GLU A 81 26.62 -10.04 8.19
C GLU A 81 26.84 -11.39 7.48
N ALA A 82 25.76 -12.09 7.15
CA ALA A 82 25.77 -13.31 6.34
C ALA A 82 26.10 -13.04 4.86
N GLY A 83 26.03 -11.77 4.43
CA GLY A 83 26.24 -11.36 3.05
C GLY A 83 25.05 -11.68 2.13
N GLU A 84 23.87 -11.87 2.71
CA GLU A 84 22.61 -12.10 2.01
C GLU A 84 22.02 -10.77 1.49
N LEU A 85 22.19 -9.69 2.26
CA LEU A 85 21.80 -8.33 1.88
C LEU A 85 23.02 -7.41 1.81
N SER A 86 23.04 -6.51 0.82
CA SER A 86 23.92 -5.35 0.85
C SER A 86 23.39 -4.29 1.82
N GLN A 87 24.22 -3.30 2.16
CA GLN A 87 23.80 -2.17 3.02
C GLN A 87 22.65 -1.35 2.42
N MET A 88 22.58 -1.27 1.08
CA MET A 88 21.52 -0.53 0.39
C MET A 88 20.21 -1.33 0.41
N GLU A 89 20.28 -2.60 0.04
CA GLU A 89 19.12 -3.51 0.09
C GLU A 89 18.59 -3.63 1.52
N ALA A 90 19.46 -3.71 2.53
CA ALA A 90 19.04 -3.74 3.94
C ALA A 90 18.22 -2.53 4.37
N GLN A 91 18.52 -1.33 3.83
CA GLN A 91 17.74 -0.13 4.14
C GLN A 91 16.39 -0.13 3.42
N GLU A 92 16.32 -0.64 2.19
CA GLU A 92 15.07 -0.80 1.45
C GLU A 92 14.17 -1.84 2.12
N GLU A 93 14.73 -3.01 2.45
CA GLU A 93 14.04 -4.10 3.17
C GLU A 93 13.53 -3.66 4.54
N PHE A 94 14.33 -2.90 5.31
CA PHE A 94 13.89 -2.40 6.61
C PHE A 94 12.68 -1.48 6.48
N GLN A 95 12.70 -0.56 5.52
CA GLN A 95 11.59 0.37 5.31
C GLN A 95 10.33 -0.35 4.84
N GLN A 96 10.47 -1.29 3.90
CA GLN A 96 9.36 -2.11 3.42
C GLN A 96 8.73 -2.91 4.56
N ARG A 97 9.53 -3.67 5.29
CA ARG A 97 9.01 -4.53 6.38
C ARG A 97 8.49 -3.74 7.57
N GLN A 98 9.04 -2.55 7.82
CA GLN A 98 8.46 -1.63 8.81
C GLN A 98 7.07 -1.14 8.39
N ALA A 99 6.88 -0.78 7.11
CA ALA A 99 5.58 -0.39 6.60
C ALA A 99 4.58 -1.55 6.67
N GLU A 100 5.00 -2.77 6.31
CA GLU A 100 4.19 -3.99 6.44
C GLU A 100 3.74 -4.22 7.89
N LEU A 101 4.66 -4.19 8.86
CA LEU A 101 4.32 -4.34 10.29
C LEU A 101 3.35 -3.24 10.76
N THR A 102 3.50 -2.03 10.23
CA THR A 102 2.61 -0.91 10.55
C THR A 102 1.21 -1.16 10.00
N ALA A 103 1.09 -1.59 8.74
CA ALA A 103 -0.18 -1.95 8.11
C ALA A 103 -0.86 -3.14 8.81
N GLU A 104 -0.11 -4.17 9.19
CA GLU A 104 -0.63 -5.31 9.96
C GLU A 104 -1.21 -4.85 11.31
N ARG A 105 -0.49 -3.97 12.02
CA ARG A 105 -0.95 -3.42 13.30
C ARG A 105 -2.16 -2.51 13.12
N ALA A 106 -2.22 -1.78 12.01
CA ALA A 106 -3.33 -0.91 11.63
C ALA A 106 -4.61 -1.73 11.39
N VAL A 107 -4.53 -2.83 10.62
CA VAL A 107 -5.66 -3.75 10.41
C VAL A 107 -6.12 -4.38 11.72
N ALA A 108 -5.18 -4.80 12.58
CA ALA A 108 -5.53 -5.34 13.89
C ALA A 108 -6.26 -4.31 14.77
N PHE A 109 -5.82 -3.06 14.74
CA PHE A 109 -6.49 -1.97 15.46
C PHE A 109 -7.91 -1.73 14.92
N GLU A 110 -8.10 -1.78 13.60
CA GLU A 110 -9.42 -1.64 13.00
C GLU A 110 -10.38 -2.74 13.45
N ASP A 111 -9.94 -4.00 13.47
CA ASP A 111 -10.75 -5.13 13.97
C ASP A 111 -11.12 -4.95 15.46
N ASP A 112 -10.17 -4.47 16.27
CA ASP A 112 -10.41 -4.18 17.68
C ASP A 112 -11.48 -3.08 17.87
N VAL A 113 -11.41 -2.00 17.10
CA VAL A 113 -12.38 -0.89 17.17
C VAL A 113 -13.74 -1.26 16.57
N ALA A 114 -13.78 -2.10 15.53
CA ALA A 114 -15.04 -2.59 14.95
C ALA A 114 -15.89 -3.37 15.96
N GLY A 115 -15.27 -3.90 17.03
CA GLY A 115 -15.92 -4.54 18.16
C GLY A 115 -16.37 -3.59 19.29
N ASP A 116 -16.06 -2.29 19.21
CA ASP A 116 -16.35 -1.28 20.22
C ASP A 116 -17.56 -0.43 19.81
N ASP A 117 -18.60 -0.37 20.66
CA ASP A 117 -19.82 0.38 20.39
C ASP A 117 -19.66 1.90 20.64
N ASP A 118 -18.64 2.30 21.39
CA ASP A 118 -18.42 3.69 21.83
C ASP A 118 -17.35 4.41 20.99
N LEU A 119 -16.63 3.71 20.11
CA LEU A 119 -15.56 4.26 19.28
C LEU A 119 -15.76 3.85 17.81
N SER A 120 -15.54 4.78 16.88
CA SER A 120 -15.58 4.49 15.45
C SER A 120 -14.35 5.05 14.73
N ILE A 121 -13.95 4.33 13.67
CA ILE A 121 -12.92 4.78 12.74
C ILE A 121 -13.63 5.39 11.54
N GLU A 122 -13.40 6.68 11.31
CA GLU A 122 -14.01 7.45 10.25
C GLU A 122 -13.12 7.50 8.99
N ALA A 123 -11.82 7.23 9.16
CA ALA A 123 -10.83 7.21 8.10
C ALA A 123 -9.54 6.53 8.60
N GLY A 124 -8.77 5.92 7.69
CA GLY A 124 -7.47 5.34 8.02
C GLY A 124 -6.46 5.39 6.88
N ILE A 125 -5.18 5.52 7.26
CA ILE A 125 -4.02 5.43 6.37
C ILE A 125 -3.10 4.33 6.93
N ALA A 126 -3.16 3.14 6.35
CA ALA A 126 -2.50 1.94 6.85
C ALA A 126 -0.97 2.07 6.93
N ASP A 127 -0.35 2.59 5.86
CA ASP A 127 1.12 2.64 5.72
C ASP A 127 1.82 3.43 6.82
N ILE A 128 1.13 4.43 7.38
CA ILE A 128 1.66 5.28 8.46
C ILE A 128 0.91 5.06 9.78
N GLY A 129 -0.05 4.13 9.80
CA GLY A 129 -0.87 3.77 10.96
C GLY A 129 -1.62 4.96 11.56
N ALA A 130 -2.15 5.85 10.72
CA ALA A 130 -2.92 7.00 11.16
C ALA A 130 -4.42 6.73 10.98
N PHE A 131 -5.21 6.98 12.03
CA PHE A 131 -6.66 6.77 12.01
C PHE A 131 -7.38 7.98 12.53
N LEU A 132 -8.41 8.46 11.82
CA LEU A 132 -9.33 9.45 12.35
C LEU A 132 -10.42 8.74 13.15
N LEU A 133 -10.51 9.05 14.44
CA LEU A 133 -11.47 8.45 15.37
C LEU A 133 -12.56 9.45 15.76
N ASP A 134 -13.78 8.94 15.88
CA ASP A 134 -14.89 9.60 16.58
C ASP A 134 -15.30 8.78 17.81
N GLY A 135 -15.68 9.48 18.88
CA GLY A 135 -16.07 8.84 20.13
C GLY A 135 -15.94 9.76 21.35
N PRO A 136 -16.38 9.30 22.54
CA PRO A 136 -16.27 10.07 23.76
C PRO A 136 -14.81 10.17 24.23
N ASP A 137 -14.40 11.37 24.68
CA ASP A 137 -13.05 11.67 25.19
C ASP A 137 -12.52 10.64 26.18
N GLU A 138 -13.39 10.11 27.06
CA GLU A 138 -13.01 9.13 28.07
C GLU A 138 -12.54 7.82 27.43
N ARG A 139 -13.23 7.34 26.38
CA ARG A 139 -12.86 6.11 25.67
C ARG A 139 -11.60 6.29 24.85
N LEU A 140 -11.46 7.44 24.17
CA LEU A 140 -10.24 7.82 23.46
C LEU A 140 -9.03 7.87 24.41
N LEU A 141 -9.18 8.45 25.60
CA LEU A 141 -8.08 8.45 26.57
C LEU A 141 -7.75 7.06 27.12
N ASP A 142 -8.73 6.16 27.16
CA ASP A 142 -8.49 4.77 27.55
C ASP A 142 -7.66 4.02 26.49
N THR A 143 -7.82 4.31 25.17
CA THR A 143 -6.95 3.71 24.13
C THR A 143 -5.47 4.03 24.34
N LEU A 144 -5.15 5.26 24.75
CA LEU A 144 -3.80 5.66 25.13
C LEU A 144 -3.30 4.96 26.39
N ARG A 145 -4.18 4.74 27.38
CA ARG A 145 -3.80 4.14 28.66
C ARG A 145 -3.53 2.65 28.54
N ASP A 146 -4.33 1.98 27.72
CA ASP A 146 -4.22 0.56 27.46
C ASP A 146 -3.18 0.26 26.37
N SER A 147 -2.53 1.31 25.84
CA SER A 147 -1.50 1.22 24.79
C SER A 147 -2.04 0.61 23.48
N GLU A 148 -3.34 0.74 23.24
CA GLU A 148 -3.98 0.39 21.97
C GLU A 148 -3.48 1.30 20.85
N VAL A 149 -3.14 2.55 21.19
CA VAL A 149 -2.54 3.56 20.31
C VAL A 149 -1.29 4.15 20.96
N ASN A 150 -0.33 4.59 20.15
CA ASN A 150 0.91 5.21 20.60
C ASN A 150 0.76 6.72 20.85
N GLY A 151 -0.26 7.34 20.26
CA GLY A 151 -0.52 8.77 20.37
C GLY A 151 -1.95 9.13 19.96
N LEU A 152 -2.44 10.23 20.54
CA LEU A 152 -3.60 10.95 20.04
C LEU A 152 -3.20 12.40 19.78
N VAL A 153 -3.55 12.90 18.60
CA VAL A 153 -3.35 14.29 18.18
C VAL A 153 -4.68 14.84 17.63
N PRO A 154 -4.82 16.17 17.48
CA PRO A 154 -6.02 16.76 16.89
C PRO A 154 -6.31 16.17 15.50
N GLY A 155 -7.58 15.95 15.15
CA GLY A 155 -7.96 15.32 13.88
C GLY A 155 -7.52 16.10 12.63
N GLU A 156 -7.30 17.41 12.73
CA GLU A 156 -6.68 18.25 11.68
C GLU A 156 -5.31 17.71 11.20
N GLU A 157 -4.58 16.98 12.05
CA GLU A 157 -3.32 16.36 11.67
C GLU A 157 -3.54 15.19 10.70
N TYR A 158 -4.68 14.48 10.76
CA TYR A 158 -5.02 13.44 9.79
C TYR A 158 -5.15 14.02 8.39
N ALA A 159 -5.88 15.12 8.24
CA ALA A 159 -6.06 15.79 6.95
C ALA A 159 -4.72 16.24 6.34
N GLN A 160 -3.81 16.77 7.16
CA GLN A 160 -2.46 17.15 6.72
C GLN A 160 -1.62 15.93 6.29
N MET A 161 -1.75 14.78 6.95
CA MET A 161 -1.08 13.55 6.55
C MET A 161 -1.60 13.05 5.20
N LEU A 162 -2.93 13.04 5.03
CA LEU A 162 -3.58 12.66 3.78
C LEU A 162 -3.13 13.54 2.60
N GLU A 163 -3.06 14.86 2.79
CA GLU A 163 -2.57 15.80 1.76
C GLU A 163 -1.11 15.53 1.37
N GLN A 164 -0.24 15.21 2.34
CA GLN A 164 1.16 14.90 2.06
C GLN A 164 1.30 13.63 1.24
N GLN A 165 0.51 12.59 1.57
CA GLN A 165 0.55 11.34 0.83
C GLN A 165 0.05 11.50 -0.61
N GLN A 166 -0.97 12.32 -0.81
CA GLN A 166 -1.44 12.69 -2.15
C GLN A 166 -0.42 13.54 -2.93
N ALA A 167 0.38 14.38 -2.24
CA ALA A 167 1.41 15.17 -2.89
C ALA A 167 2.61 14.32 -3.35
N GLU A 168 2.92 13.22 -2.65
CA GLU A 168 3.99 12.29 -3.04
C GLU A 168 3.61 11.41 -4.25
N THR A 169 2.31 11.19 -4.49
CA THR A 169 1.80 10.41 -5.62
C THR A 169 1.59 11.21 -6.91
N VAL A 170 1.62 12.56 -6.85
CA VAL A 170 1.59 13.40 -8.05
C VAL A 170 3.02 13.51 -8.60
N PRO A 171 3.36 12.84 -9.73
CA PRO A 171 4.65 13.07 -10.37
C PRO A 171 4.74 14.54 -10.72
N VAL A 172 5.82 15.19 -10.26
CA VAL A 172 6.20 16.54 -10.68
C VAL A 172 6.14 16.53 -12.22
N PRO A 173 5.30 17.37 -12.87
CA PRO A 173 5.32 17.44 -14.33
C PRO A 173 6.75 17.79 -14.71
N GLU A 174 7.41 16.89 -15.44
CA GLU A 174 8.75 17.15 -15.99
C GLU A 174 8.64 18.47 -16.76
N GLU A 175 9.28 19.52 -16.25
CA GLU A 175 9.42 20.78 -16.96
C GLU A 175 10.12 20.44 -18.27
N ASP A 176 9.35 20.37 -19.35
CA ASP A 176 9.80 20.11 -20.71
C ASP A 176 10.96 21.10 -21.03
N PRO A 177 12.23 20.64 -21.03
CA PRO A 177 13.35 21.54 -21.25
C PRO A 177 13.50 21.94 -22.73
N ASP A 178 12.61 21.46 -23.61
CA ASP A 178 12.64 21.68 -25.06
C ASP A 178 11.64 22.76 -25.52
N ALA A 179 11.36 23.76 -24.67
CA ALA A 179 10.87 25.04 -25.17
C ALA A 179 12.01 25.81 -25.85
N ASP A 180 12.40 25.36 -27.05
CA ASP A 180 13.25 26.10 -27.97
C ASP A 180 12.66 27.52 -28.17
N PRO A 181 13.36 28.60 -27.77
CA PRO A 181 12.90 29.94 -28.00
C PRO A 181 13.35 30.43 -29.38
N ASP A 182 12.96 29.76 -30.47
CA ASP A 182 13.24 30.25 -31.82
C ASP A 182 12.21 29.73 -32.84
N ASP A 183 11.17 30.54 -33.11
CA ASP A 183 10.72 30.73 -34.49
C ASP A 183 10.22 32.19 -34.65
N ASP A 184 10.73 32.84 -35.68
CA ASP A 184 10.73 34.28 -36.00
C ASP A 184 9.36 34.78 -36.51
#